data_AF-S3YDA1-F1
#
_entry.id   AF-S3YDA1-F1
#
_cell.length_a   1.000
_cell.length_b   1.000
_cell.length_c   1.000
_cell.angle_alpha   90.00
_cell.angle_beta   90.00
_cell.angle_gamma   90.00
#
_symmetry.space_group_name_H-M   'P 1'
#
loop_
_entity.id
_entity.type
_entity.pdbx_description
1 polymer ?
#
loop_
_entity_poly.entity_id
_entity_poly.type
_entity_poly.pdbx_seq_one_letter_code
_entity_poly.pdbx_strand_id
1 'polypeptide(L)'
;MAAAYLSLWIAVGFNEEIWFRGLLLAALRGRGDRFAIVAGAVIFALLHLGNIFTGQPVVYIVGQQALALLVGIVLAGMVIACRSLWIGIIWHAVYDYAAWLTGDSVDTAGLISLFGTLALLAVQAVWWWPRTTQAEAE
;
A
#
# COMPACT_ATOMS: atom_id res chain seq x y z
N MET A 1 -19.30 -15.95 -9.03
CA MET A 1 -17.96 -15.46 -9.46
C MET A 1 -17.57 -14.17 -8.75
N ALA A 2 -18.38 -13.10 -8.78
CA ALA A 2 -18.06 -11.84 -8.07
C ALA A 2 -17.77 -11.97 -6.57
N ALA A 3 -18.57 -12.77 -5.84
CA ALA A 3 -18.35 -13.00 -4.41
C ALA A 3 -17.00 -13.68 -4.09
N ALA A 4 -16.52 -14.57 -4.98
CA ALA A 4 -15.23 -15.26 -4.80
C ALA A 4 -14.04 -14.31 -4.99
N TYR A 5 -14.11 -13.39 -5.96
CA TYR A 5 -13.09 -12.37 -6.17
C TYR A 5 -13.04 -11.36 -5.01
N LEU A 6 -14.21 -10.97 -4.50
CA LEU A 6 -14.28 -10.10 -3.32
C LEU A 6 -13.64 -10.77 -2.09
N SER A 7 -13.91 -12.07 -1.85
CA SER A 7 -13.28 -12.81 -0.75
C SER A 7 -11.76 -12.92 -0.91
N LEU A 8 -11.27 -13.07 -2.14
CA LEU A 8 -9.83 -13.09 -2.43
C LEU A 8 -9.16 -11.75 -2.08
N TRP A 9 -9.73 -10.61 -2.45
CA TRP A 9 -9.11 -9.31 -2.16
C TRP A 9 -9.11 -8.95 -0.68
N ILE A 10 -10.20 -9.28 0.03
CA ILE A 10 -10.24 -9.15 1.48
C ILE A 10 -9.17 -10.04 2.12
N ALA A 11 -9.01 -11.28 1.65
CA ALA A 11 -8.00 -12.19 2.17
C ALA A 11 -6.57 -11.73 1.86
N VAL A 12 -6.32 -11.17 0.67
CA VAL A 12 -5.02 -10.60 0.28
C VAL A 12 -4.68 -9.40 1.17
N GLY A 13 -5.56 -8.40 1.24
CA GLY A 13 -5.34 -7.22 2.09
C GLY A 13 -5.16 -7.61 3.57
N PHE A 14 -5.95 -8.56 4.08
CA PHE A 14 -5.78 -9.08 5.43
C PHE A 14 -4.41 -9.72 5.66
N ASN A 15 -4.00 -10.61 4.75
CA ASN A 15 -2.71 -11.29 4.82
C ASN A 15 -1.56 -10.28 4.76
N GLU A 16 -1.56 -9.39 3.76
CA GLU A 16 -0.50 -8.41 3.56
C GLU A 16 -0.38 -7.47 4.76
N GLU A 17 -1.49 -6.95 5.28
CA GLU A 17 -1.45 -6.03 6.41
C GLU A 17 -0.93 -6.71 7.69
N ILE A 18 -1.26 -7.98 7.94
CA ILE A 18 -0.67 -8.73 9.07
C ILE A 18 0.85 -8.83 8.93
N TRP A 19 1.34 -9.22 7.76
CA TRP A 19 2.78 -9.38 7.56
C TRP A 19 3.53 -8.05 7.60
N PHE A 20 2.99 -7.01 6.95
CA PHE A 20 3.70 -5.76 6.76
C PHE A 20 3.46 -4.73 7.86
N ARG A 21 2.20 -4.46 8.24
CA ARG A 21 1.85 -3.44 9.25
C ARG A 21 1.71 -4.04 10.65
N GLY A 22 1.51 -5.35 10.76
CA GLY A 22 1.62 -6.09 12.01
C GLY A 22 3.07 -6.46 12.32
N LEU A 23 3.56 -7.53 11.69
CA LEU A 23 4.80 -8.20 12.08
C LEU A 23 6.07 -7.43 11.69
N LEU A 24 6.24 -7.10 10.41
CA LEU A 24 7.43 -6.43 9.90
C LEU A 24 7.60 -5.03 10.49
N LEU A 25 6.52 -4.24 10.53
CA LEU A 25 6.53 -2.93 11.16
C LEU A 25 6.96 -3.04 12.63
N ALA A 26 6.35 -3.91 13.43
CA ALA A 26 6.74 -4.11 14.82
C ALA A 26 8.21 -4.51 14.98
N ALA A 27 8.73 -5.38 14.12
CA ALA A 27 10.12 -5.81 14.15
C ALA A 27 11.13 -4.68 13.83
N LEU A 28 10.73 -3.71 12.99
CA LEU A 28 11.61 -2.62 12.57
C LEU A 28 11.51 -1.37 13.46
N ARG A 29 10.42 -1.19 14.20
CA ARG A 29 10.15 0.01 15.04
C ARG A 29 11.19 0.26 16.13
N GLY A 30 11.96 -0.75 16.55
CA GLY A 30 13.10 -0.56 17.45
C GLY A 30 14.20 0.38 16.90
N ARG A 31 14.14 0.73 15.60
CA ARG A 31 15.04 1.69 14.93
C ARG A 31 14.37 3.04 14.62
N GLY A 32 13.16 3.28 15.13
CA GLY A 32 12.33 4.46 14.87
C GLY A 32 11.20 4.19 13.88
N ASP A 33 10.07 4.87 14.05
CA ASP A 33 8.85 4.63 13.28
C ASP A 33 9.04 5.02 11.83
N ARG A 34 9.70 6.15 11.56
CA ARG A 34 9.99 6.61 10.20
C ARG A 34 10.85 5.62 9.42
N PHE A 35 11.86 5.04 10.07
CA PHE A 35 12.67 4.00 9.47
C PHE A 35 11.82 2.77 9.16
N ALA A 36 11.02 2.31 10.12
CA ALA A 36 10.17 1.15 9.97
C ALA A 36 9.13 1.31 8.84
N ILE A 37 8.52 2.49 8.72
CA ILE A 37 7.61 2.85 7.64
C ILE A 37 8.29 2.73 6.29
N VAL A 38 9.43 3.41 6.09
CA VAL A 38 10.11 3.46 4.79
C VAL A 38 10.68 2.10 4.42
N ALA A 39 11.36 1.42 5.33
CA ALA A 39 11.93 0.11 5.08
C ALA A 39 10.84 -0.94 4.79
N GLY A 40 9.75 -0.94 5.56
CA GLY A 40 8.60 -1.82 5.31
C GLY A 40 7.94 -1.56 3.95
N ALA A 41 7.77 -0.29 3.57
CA ALA A 41 7.22 0.09 2.28
C ALA A 41 8.10 -0.32 1.10
N VAL A 42 9.44 -0.20 1.24
CA VAL A 42 10.38 -0.66 0.22
C VAL A 42 10.32 -2.18 0.05
N ILE A 43 10.32 -2.94 1.15
CA ILE A 43 10.20 -4.41 1.09
C ILE A 43 8.87 -4.82 0.44
N PHE A 44 7.78 -4.14 0.80
CA PHE A 44 6.45 -4.36 0.22
C PHE A 44 6.45 -4.13 -1.30
N ALA A 45 7.00 -3.00 -1.75
CA ALA A 45 7.15 -2.72 -3.17
C ALA A 45 8.04 -3.78 -3.85
N LEU A 46 9.14 -4.20 -3.25
CA LEU A 46 10.02 -5.22 -3.83
C LEU A 46 9.32 -6.57 -4.04
N LEU A 47 8.40 -6.98 -3.15
CA LEU A 47 7.63 -8.21 -3.38
C LEU A 47 6.71 -8.11 -4.61
N HIS A 48 6.21 -6.91 -4.93
CA HIS A 48 5.38 -6.69 -6.11
C HIS A 48 6.16 -6.84 -7.43
N LEU A 49 7.50 -6.84 -7.42
CA LEU A 49 8.30 -7.18 -8.60
C LEU A 49 8.05 -8.60 -9.11
N GLY A 50 7.49 -9.49 -8.29
CA GLY A 50 7.02 -10.81 -8.74
C GLY A 50 6.05 -10.71 -9.93
N ASN A 51 5.36 -9.57 -10.09
CA ASN A 51 4.44 -9.36 -11.21
C ASN A 51 5.14 -9.23 -12.57
N ILE A 52 6.47 -9.09 -12.63
CA ILE A 52 7.23 -9.19 -13.89
C ILE A 52 6.94 -10.52 -14.61
N PHE A 53 6.62 -11.57 -13.86
CA PHE A 53 6.32 -12.90 -14.42
C PHE A 53 4.88 -13.06 -14.91
N THR A 54 4.04 -12.03 -14.81
CA THR A 54 2.63 -12.09 -15.23
C THR A 54 2.41 -11.72 -16.70
N GLY A 55 3.45 -11.30 -17.42
CA GLY A 55 3.38 -10.88 -18.83
C GLY A 55 2.79 -9.48 -19.05
N GLN A 56 2.62 -8.71 -17.98
CA GLN A 56 2.10 -7.35 -18.01
C GLN A 56 3.07 -6.35 -18.67
N PRO A 57 2.59 -5.24 -19.25
CA PRO A 57 3.44 -4.21 -19.82
C PRO A 57 4.43 -3.63 -18.79
N VAL A 58 5.66 -3.33 -19.22
CA VAL A 58 6.69 -2.75 -18.35
C VAL A 58 6.21 -1.46 -17.66
N VAL A 59 5.45 -0.64 -18.38
CA VAL A 59 4.86 0.61 -17.83
C VAL A 59 3.94 0.31 -16.64
N TYR A 60 3.11 -0.73 -16.74
CA TYR A 60 2.24 -1.16 -15.66
C TYR A 60 3.07 -1.61 -14.45
N ILE A 61 4.10 -2.44 -14.66
CA ILE A 61 4.97 -2.91 -13.57
C ILE A 61 5.65 -1.73 -12.87
N VAL A 62 6.25 -0.79 -13.62
CA VAL A 62 6.91 0.38 -13.03
C VAL A 62 5.92 1.25 -12.26
N GLY A 63 4.71 1.46 -12.79
CA GLY A 63 3.65 2.18 -12.10
C GLY A 63 3.22 1.49 -10.82
N GLN A 64 3.06 0.17 -10.85
CA GLN A 64 2.72 -0.65 -9.69
C GLN A 64 3.78 -0.56 -8.59
N GLN A 65 5.07 -0.51 -8.93
CA GLN A 65 6.13 -0.33 -7.92
C GLN A 65 6.00 1.00 -7.17
N ALA A 66 5.72 2.09 -7.89
CA ALA A 66 5.53 3.40 -7.29
C ALA A 66 4.25 3.44 -6.42
N LEU A 67 3.18 2.82 -6.89
CA LEU A 67 1.93 2.67 -6.13
C LEU A 67 2.15 1.85 -4.86
N ALA A 68 2.75 0.67 -4.96
CA ALA A 68 3.01 -0.22 -3.82
C ALA A 68 3.88 0.46 -2.76
N LEU A 69 4.91 1.20 -3.17
CA LEU A 69 5.73 1.98 -2.26
C LEU A 69 4.89 3.03 -1.50
N LEU A 70 4.08 3.81 -2.21
CA LEU A 70 3.27 4.86 -1.59
C LEU A 70 2.14 4.31 -0.73
N VAL A 71 1.40 3.29 -1.19
CA VAL A 71 0.44 2.52 -0.38
C VAL A 71 1.12 2.06 0.89
N GLY A 72 2.35 1.55 0.76
CA GLY A 72 3.08 1.06 1.90
C GLY A 72 3.42 2.14 2.94
N ILE A 73 3.77 3.34 2.49
CA ILE A 73 4.02 4.48 3.37
C ILE A 73 2.72 4.94 4.03
N VAL A 74 1.65 5.11 3.25
CA VAL A 74 0.33 5.57 3.73
C VAL A 74 -0.22 4.64 4.79
N LEU A 75 -0.26 3.33 4.52
CA LEU A 75 -0.83 2.34 5.43
C LEU A 75 -0.04 2.21 6.72
N ALA A 76 1.30 2.18 6.66
CA ALA A 76 2.11 2.15 7.87
C ALA A 76 1.92 3.42 8.71
N GLY A 77 1.87 4.60 8.07
CA GLY A 77 1.58 5.87 8.74
C GLY A 77 0.19 5.89 9.39
N MET A 78 -0.84 5.41 8.69
CA MET A 78 -2.20 5.28 9.21
C MET A 78 -2.28 4.34 10.41
N VAL A 79 -1.69 3.14 10.33
CA VAL A 79 -1.71 2.17 11.42
C VAL A 79 -1.00 2.70 12.66
N ILE A 80 0.12 3.43 12.49
CA ILE A 80 0.81 4.09 13.61
C ILE A 80 -0.05 5.19 14.23
N ALA A 81 -0.54 6.12 13.41
CA ALA A 81 -1.30 7.27 13.89
C ALA A 81 -2.64 6.87 14.54
N CYS A 82 -3.32 5.87 13.99
CA CYS A 82 -4.62 5.40 14.49
C CYS A 82 -4.51 4.24 15.49
N ARG A 83 -3.31 3.67 15.69
CA ARG A 83 -3.04 2.53 16.59
C ARG A 83 -3.96 1.33 16.34
N SER A 84 -4.29 1.07 15.09
CA SER A 84 -5.25 0.04 14.69
C SER A 84 -4.80 -0.62 13.40
N LEU A 85 -4.68 -1.95 13.40
CA LEU A 85 -4.42 -2.70 12.16
C LEU A 85 -5.66 -2.75 11.26
N TRP A 86 -6.86 -2.71 11.85
CA TRP A 86 -8.12 -2.78 11.12
C TRP A 86 -8.32 -1.61 10.15
N ILE A 87 -7.82 -0.40 10.49
CA ILE A 87 -7.90 0.73 9.55
C ILE A 87 -7.08 0.45 8.29
N GLY A 88 -5.93 -0.20 8.43
CA GLY A 88 -5.08 -0.58 7.31
C GLY A 88 -5.72 -1.66 6.46
N ILE A 89 -6.24 -2.72 7.10
CA ILE A 89 -6.94 -3.83 6.42
C ILE A 89 -8.12 -3.32 5.58
N ILE A 90 -8.98 -2.49 6.17
CA ILE A 90 -10.16 -1.96 5.48
C ILE A 90 -9.74 -1.04 4.32
N TRP A 91 -8.78 -0.14 4.56
CA TRP A 91 -8.30 0.75 3.52
C TRP A 91 -7.67 -0.02 2.36
N HIS A 92 -6.86 -1.03 2.64
CA HIS A 92 -6.19 -1.84 1.63
C HIS A 92 -7.19 -2.63 0.79
N ALA A 93 -8.18 -3.27 1.43
CA ALA A 93 -9.24 -3.98 0.70
C ALA A 93 -10.05 -3.05 -0.22
N VAL A 94 -10.31 -1.80 0.21
CA VAL A 94 -10.98 -0.79 -0.63
C VAL A 94 -10.10 -0.35 -1.79
N TYR A 95 -8.79 -0.17 -1.55
CA TYR A 95 -7.82 0.19 -2.58
C TYR A 95 -7.74 -0.88 -3.66
N ASP A 96 -7.60 -2.16 -3.29
CA ASP A 96 -7.52 -3.28 -4.23
C ASP A 96 -8.81 -3.43 -5.05
N TYR A 97 -9.96 -3.28 -4.39
CA TYR A 97 -11.26 -3.29 -5.07
C TYR A 97 -11.36 -2.16 -6.12
N ALA A 98 -10.91 -0.94 -5.77
CA ALA A 98 -10.90 0.18 -6.69
C ALA A 98 -9.91 -0.02 -7.85
N ALA A 99 -8.70 -0.51 -7.56
CA ALA A 99 -7.68 -0.80 -8.57
C ALA A 99 -8.16 -1.86 -9.58
N TRP A 100 -8.89 -2.88 -9.10
CA TRP A 100 -9.51 -3.86 -9.98
C TRP A 100 -10.59 -3.26 -10.88
N LEU A 101 -11.44 -2.36 -10.36
CA LEU A 101 -12.46 -1.68 -11.17
C LEU A 101 -11.86 -0.82 -12.28
N THR A 102 -10.69 -0.22 -12.05
CA THR A 102 -9.99 0.60 -13.04
C THR A 102 -9.16 -0.23 -14.03
N GLY A 103 -8.81 -1.47 -13.67
CA GLY A 103 -8.06 -2.39 -14.51
C GLY A 103 -6.57 -2.05 -14.64
N ASP A 104 -5.92 -2.70 -15.61
CA ASP A 104 -4.48 -2.66 -15.89
C ASP A 104 -4.14 -2.06 -17.27
N SER A 105 -5.10 -1.37 -17.90
CA SER A 105 -4.89 -0.75 -19.21
C SER A 105 -3.85 0.38 -19.14
N VAL A 106 -3.04 0.50 -20.19
CA VAL A 106 -2.03 1.56 -20.35
C VAL A 106 -2.43 2.58 -21.42
N ASP A 107 -3.74 2.73 -21.66
CA ASP A 107 -4.31 3.75 -22.51
C ASP A 107 -4.40 5.11 -21.79
N THR A 108 -4.89 6.15 -22.46
CA THR A 108 -4.99 7.50 -21.88
C THR A 108 -5.77 7.51 -20.56
N ALA A 109 -6.87 6.76 -20.48
CA ALA A 109 -7.68 6.66 -19.27
C ALA A 109 -6.92 5.96 -18.13
N GLY A 110 -6.28 4.82 -18.41
CA GLY A 110 -5.45 4.10 -17.44
C GLY A 110 -4.28 4.94 -16.92
N LEU A 111 -3.60 5.68 -17.79
CA LEU A 111 -2.52 6.59 -17.38
C LEU A 111 -3.02 7.74 -16.50
N ILE A 112 -4.17 8.35 -16.83
CA ILE A 112 -4.79 9.38 -15.98
C ILE A 112 -5.11 8.80 -14.60
N SER A 113 -5.68 7.60 -14.54
CA SER A 113 -5.99 6.91 -13.28
C SER A 113 -4.72 6.63 -12.45
N LEU A 114 -3.68 6.10 -13.09
CA LEU A 114 -2.38 5.82 -12.45
C LEU A 114 -1.77 7.08 -11.83
N PHE A 115 -1.60 8.15 -12.63
CA PHE A 115 -0.99 9.39 -12.14
C PHE A 115 -1.87 10.11 -11.11
N GLY A 116 -3.19 10.07 -11.26
CA GLY A 116 -4.13 10.59 -10.27
C GLY A 116 -4.01 9.87 -8.93
N THR A 117 -3.91 8.54 -8.96
CA THR A 117 -3.76 7.71 -7.76
C THR A 117 -2.40 7.95 -7.09
N LEU A 118 -1.31 8.02 -7.87
CA LEU A 118 0.02 8.36 -7.35
C LEU A 118 0.02 9.72 -6.64
N ALA A 119 -0.59 10.74 -7.25
CA ALA A 119 -0.69 12.06 -6.65
C ALA A 119 -1.50 12.02 -5.34
N LEU A 120 -2.64 11.33 -5.32
CA LEU A 120 -3.48 11.20 -4.14
C LEU A 120 -2.75 10.47 -3.00
N LEU A 121 -2.01 9.40 -3.29
CA LEU A 121 -1.24 8.66 -2.29
C LEU A 121 -0.04 9.48 -1.79
N ALA A 122 0.62 10.25 -2.65
CA ALA A 122 1.70 11.15 -2.24
C ALA A 122 1.19 12.23 -1.28
N VAL A 123 0.02 12.82 -1.56
CA VAL A 123 -0.63 13.77 -0.65
C VAL A 123 -0.95 13.11 0.69
N GLN A 124 -1.50 11.89 0.69
CA GLN A 124 -1.78 11.15 1.92
C GLN A 124 -0.51 10.83 2.70
N ALA A 125 0.57 10.42 2.04
CA ALA A 125 1.85 10.13 2.68
C ALA A 125 2.40 11.37 3.40
N VAL A 126 2.38 12.53 2.72
CA VAL A 126 2.77 13.82 3.32
C VAL A 126 1.85 14.20 4.47
N TRP A 127 0.54 14.00 4.31
CA TRP A 127 -0.43 14.36 5.35
C TRP A 127 -0.27 13.50 6.62
N TRP A 128 -0.02 12.20 6.50
CA TRP A 128 0.17 11.33 7.66
C TRP A 128 1.52 11.51 8.35
N TRP A 129 2.55 11.98 7.63
CA TRP A 129 3.92 12.03 8.13
C TRP A 129 4.14 12.75 9.47
N PRO A 130 3.52 13.91 9.77
CA PRO A 130 3.69 14.56 11.07
C PRO A 130 3.03 13.80 12.23
N ARG A 131 2.00 13.00 11.93
CA ARG A 131 1.24 12.23 12.92
C ARG A 131 1.99 10.99 13.38
N THR A 132 2.95 10.50 12.58
CA THR A 132 3.78 9.36 12.98
C THR A 132 4.83 9.74 14.02
N THR A 133 5.27 11.00 14.05
CA THR A 133 6.23 11.49 15.07
C THR A 133 5.58 11.82 16.41
N GLN A 134 4.31 12.22 16.40
CA GLN A 134 3.59 12.46 17.66
C GLN A 134 3.43 11.15 18.45
N ALA A 135 3.25 10.02 17.75
CA ALA A 135 3.21 8.69 18.35
C ALA A 135 4.55 8.20 18.93
N GLU A 136 5.69 8.78 18.53
CA GLU A 136 7.01 8.46 19.12
C GLU A 136 7.28 9.26 20.41
N ALA A 137 6.57 10.37 20.63
CA ALA A 137 6.79 11.29 21.75
C ALA A 137 5.91 11.01 22.97
N GLU A 138 4.90 10.14 22.82
CA GLU A 138 3.99 9.65 23.87
C GLU A 138 4.50 8.34 24.48
#